data_AF-A0A2M7B4X4-F1
#
_entry.id   AF-A0A2M7B4X4-F1
#
_cell.length_a   1.000
_cell.length_b   1.000
_cell.length_c   1.000
_cell.angle_alpha   90.00
_cell.angle_beta   90.00
_cell.angle_gamma   90.00
#
_symmetry.space_group_name_H-M   'P 1'
#
loop_
_entity.id
_entity.type
_entity.pdbx_description
1 polymer ?
#
loop_
_entity_poly.entity_id
_entity_poly.type
_entity_poly.pdbx_seq_one_letter_code
_entity_poly.pdbx_strand_id
1 'polypeptide(L)'
;YSKGLTLEQIKKDAKKKKIIYSRFTRPAKLLLTLAGSVKKAQEAIDKVAQWANSRGLDYAIETVFKKWLELDRLKPKEIIKKPYYKDNPMVWSETKRKWYVINEYDEWLEFAGKEEDIEWRIVK
;
A
#
# COMPACT_ATOMS: atom_id res chain seq x y z
N TYR A 1 -31.77 -35.53 13.70
CA TYR A 1 -32.21 -34.12 13.72
C TYR A 1 -31.86 -33.42 15.07
N SER A 2 -30.62 -33.54 15.56
CA SER A 2 -30.30 -33.33 17.00
C SER A 2 -29.66 -31.99 17.38
N LYS A 3 -29.76 -30.94 16.55
CA LYS A 3 -29.25 -29.59 16.88
C LYS A 3 -30.30 -28.47 16.78
N GLY A 4 -31.59 -28.80 16.88
CA GLY A 4 -32.68 -27.80 16.86
C GLY A 4 -32.84 -27.03 15.54
N LEU A 5 -32.14 -27.42 14.47
CA LEU A 5 -32.20 -26.78 13.16
C LEU A 5 -33.08 -27.59 12.21
N THR A 6 -33.94 -26.90 11.47
CA THR A 6 -34.77 -27.52 10.43
C THR A 6 -33.92 -27.89 9.21
N LEU A 7 -34.38 -28.88 8.43
CA LEU A 7 -33.70 -29.31 7.21
C LEU A 7 -33.55 -28.14 6.20
N GLU A 8 -34.53 -27.25 6.17
CA GLU A 8 -34.49 -26.04 5.33
C GLU A 8 -33.40 -25.06 5.78
N GLN A 9 -33.25 -24.83 7.09
CA GLN A 9 -32.19 -23.99 7.63
C GLN A 9 -30.80 -24.55 7.27
N ILE A 10 -30.60 -25.86 7.40
CA ILE A 10 -29.34 -26.52 7.02
C ILE A 10 -29.04 -26.32 5.52
N LYS A 11 -30.04 -26.50 4.65
CA LYS A 11 -29.89 -26.28 3.20
C LYS A 11 -29.58 -24.81 2.87
N LYS A 12 -30.25 -23.87 3.55
CA LYS A 12 -30.07 -22.43 3.35
C LYS A 12 -28.69 -21.96 3.81
N ASP A 13 -28.22 -22.45 4.96
CA ASP A 13 -26.89 -22.15 5.49
C ASP A 13 -25.79 -22.78 4.65
N ALA A 14 -25.97 -24.01 4.16
CA ALA A 14 -25.04 -24.62 3.23
C ALA A 14 -24.94 -23.83 1.92
N LYS A 15 -26.07 -23.34 1.38
CA LYS A 15 -26.11 -22.47 0.20
C LYS A 15 -25.45 -21.12 0.48
N LYS A 16 -25.74 -20.49 1.63
CA LYS A 16 -25.12 -19.22 2.07
C LYS A 16 -23.60 -19.36 2.24
N LYS A 17 -23.13 -20.43 2.88
CA LYS A 17 -21.70 -20.75 3.03
C LYS A 17 -21.02 -20.97 1.67
N LYS A 18 -21.64 -21.74 0.76
CA LYS A 18 -21.13 -21.90 -0.61
C LYS A 18 -21.05 -20.57 -1.36
N ILE A 19 -22.04 -19.68 -1.21
CA ILE A 19 -22.01 -18.34 -1.81
C ILE A 19 -20.82 -17.55 -1.25
N ILE A 20 -20.62 -17.52 0.07
CA ILE A 20 -19.46 -16.84 0.71
C ILE A 20 -18.14 -17.43 0.19
N TYR A 21 -18.00 -18.75 0.14
CA TYR A 21 -16.79 -19.41 -0.37
C TYR A 21 -16.57 -19.11 -1.86
N SER A 22 -17.64 -19.11 -2.66
CA SER A 22 -17.60 -18.83 -4.10
C SER A 22 -17.19 -17.39 -4.41
N ARG A 23 -17.52 -16.43 -3.54
CA ARG A 23 -17.13 -15.02 -3.68
C ARG A 23 -15.62 -14.84 -3.67
N PHE A 24 -14.88 -15.69 -2.97
CA PHE A 24 -13.42 -15.64 -2.92
C PHE A 24 -12.77 -16.62 -3.89
N THR A 25 -13.33 -17.82 -4.03
CA THR A 25 -12.74 -18.85 -4.90
C THR A 25 -12.94 -18.59 -6.39
N ARG A 26 -14.04 -17.96 -6.80
CA ARG A 26 -14.26 -17.62 -8.22
C ARG A 26 -13.25 -16.58 -8.73
N PRO A 27 -13.03 -15.44 -8.05
CA PRO A 27 -11.96 -14.52 -8.41
C PRO A 27 -10.57 -15.15 -8.35
N ALA A 28 -10.27 -15.94 -7.32
CA ALA A 28 -8.98 -16.60 -7.21
C ALA A 28 -8.72 -17.57 -8.37
N LYS A 29 -9.73 -18.35 -8.77
CA LYS A 29 -9.65 -19.22 -9.95
C LYS A 29 -9.41 -18.41 -11.23
N LEU A 30 -10.10 -17.29 -11.41
CA LEU A 30 -9.91 -16.42 -12.57
C LEU A 30 -8.49 -15.85 -12.63
N LEU A 31 -7.95 -15.41 -11.49
CA LEU A 31 -6.59 -14.90 -11.38
C LEU A 31 -5.57 -15.99 -11.76
N LEU A 32 -5.75 -17.21 -11.27
CA LEU A 32 -4.89 -18.34 -11.62
C LEU A 32 -4.93 -18.65 -13.11
N THR A 33 -6.11 -18.62 -13.74
CA THR A 33 -6.26 -18.80 -15.18
C THR A 33 -5.55 -17.70 -15.97
N LEU A 34 -5.70 -16.44 -15.55
CA LEU A 34 -5.10 -15.28 -16.22
C LEU A 34 -3.57 -15.26 -16.08
N ALA A 35 -3.04 -15.59 -14.90
CA ALA A 35 -1.62 -15.62 -14.62
C ALA A 35 -0.90 -16.83 -15.24
N GLY A 36 -1.63 -17.92 -15.48
CA GLY A 36 -1.10 -19.17 -16.03
C GLY A 36 -0.28 -20.01 -15.05
N SER A 37 0.05 -19.49 -13.87
CA SER A 37 0.67 -20.26 -12.77
C SER A 37 0.37 -19.63 -11.42
N VAL A 38 0.45 -20.46 -10.37
CA VAL A 38 0.29 -20.00 -8.97
C VAL A 38 1.34 -18.95 -8.62
N LYS A 39 2.60 -19.17 -9.04
CA LYS A 39 3.71 -18.25 -8.77
C LYS A 39 3.46 -16.87 -9.37
N LYS A 40 3.04 -16.80 -10.64
CA LYS A 40 2.73 -15.52 -11.30
C LYS A 40 1.53 -14.81 -10.68
N ALA A 41 0.54 -15.56 -10.22
CA ALA A 41 -0.61 -15.00 -9.51
C ALA A 41 -0.18 -14.38 -8.16
N GLN A 42 0.70 -15.05 -7.40
CA GLN A 42 1.27 -14.50 -6.17
C GLN A 42 2.08 -13.24 -6.44
N GLU A 43 2.97 -13.25 -7.43
CA GLU A 43 3.77 -12.08 -7.80
C GLU A 43 2.90 -10.87 -8.19
N ALA A 44 1.80 -11.10 -8.92
CA ALA A 44 0.85 -10.04 -9.27
C ALA A 44 0.14 -9.47 -8.04
N ILE A 45 -0.25 -10.33 -7.08
CA ILE A 45 -0.83 -9.90 -5.80
C ILE A 45 0.20 -9.08 -5.00
N ASP A 46 1.45 -9.56 -4.90
CA ASP A 46 2.50 -8.92 -4.12
C ASP A 46 2.83 -7.52 -4.65
N LYS A 47 2.96 -7.36 -5.98
CA LYS A 47 3.18 -6.05 -6.61
C LYS A 47 2.07 -5.05 -6.25
N VAL A 48 0.81 -5.49 -6.34
CA VAL A 48 -0.35 -4.64 -6.03
C VAL A 48 -0.44 -4.34 -4.54
N ALA A 49 -0.17 -5.33 -3.68
CA ALA A 49 -0.17 -5.16 -2.23
C ALA A 49 0.89 -4.15 -1.79
N GLN A 50 2.12 -4.25 -2.29
CA GLN A 50 3.19 -3.28 -2.00
C GLN A 50 2.82 -1.86 -2.47
N TRP A 51 2.27 -1.75 -3.68
CA TRP A 51 1.80 -0.48 -4.22
C TRP A 51 0.69 0.16 -3.36
N ALA A 52 -0.30 -0.64 -2.93
CA ALA A 52 -1.43 -0.17 -2.13
C ALA A 52 -1.01 0.19 -0.70
N ASN A 53 -0.23 -0.66 -0.05
CA ASN A 53 0.29 -0.44 1.31
C ASN A 53 1.14 0.82 1.40
N SER A 54 1.98 1.08 0.39
CA SER A 54 2.79 2.31 0.34
C SER A 54 1.97 3.60 0.23
N ARG A 55 0.68 3.49 -0.09
CA ARG A 55 -0.26 4.61 -0.26
C ARG A 55 -1.38 4.60 0.78
N GLY A 56 -1.37 3.66 1.73
CA GLY A 56 -2.44 3.50 2.72
C GLY A 56 -3.80 3.17 2.09
N LEU A 57 -3.82 2.48 0.94
CA LEU A 57 -5.04 2.11 0.23
C LEU A 57 -5.46 0.68 0.60
N ASP A 58 -6.76 0.48 0.78
CA ASP A 58 -7.34 -0.86 0.84
C ASP A 58 -7.23 -1.55 -0.52
N TYR A 59 -6.90 -2.85 -0.50
CA TYR A 59 -6.81 -3.65 -1.72
C TYR A 59 -7.53 -4.99 -1.56
N ALA A 60 -8.07 -5.47 -2.68
CA ALA A 60 -8.66 -6.78 -2.80
C ALA A 60 -8.17 -7.43 -4.10
N ILE A 61 -8.58 -8.67 -4.35
CA ILE A 61 -8.26 -9.35 -5.61
C ILE A 61 -8.81 -8.60 -6.83
N GLU A 62 -9.89 -7.83 -6.66
CA GLU A 62 -10.43 -6.94 -7.70
C GLU A 62 -9.45 -5.81 -8.06
N THR A 63 -8.70 -5.30 -7.09
CA THR A 63 -7.64 -4.30 -7.32
C THR A 63 -6.56 -4.87 -8.24
N VAL A 64 -6.23 -6.16 -8.09
CA VAL A 64 -5.27 -6.84 -8.96
C VAL A 64 -5.78 -6.90 -10.40
N PHE A 65 -7.07 -7.21 -10.60
CA PHE A 65 -7.67 -7.20 -11.94
C PHE A 65 -7.70 -5.79 -12.56
N LYS A 66 -8.07 -4.77 -11.78
CA LYS A 66 -8.09 -3.37 -12.25
C LYS A 66 -6.70 -2.87 -12.64
N LYS A 67 -5.65 -3.38 -11.99
CA LYS A 67 -4.26 -2.99 -12.24
C LYS A 67 -3.50 -3.94 -13.16
N TRP A 68 -4.17 -4.93 -13.76
CA TRP A 68 -3.51 -6.01 -14.49
C TRP A 68 -2.59 -5.52 -15.62
N LEU A 69 -3.08 -4.59 -16.45
CA LEU A 69 -2.31 -4.03 -17.57
C LEU A 69 -1.17 -3.09 -17.12
N GLU A 70 -1.17 -2.67 -15.85
CA GLU A 70 -0.22 -1.72 -15.28
C GLU A 70 0.79 -2.41 -14.34
N LEU A 71 0.72 -3.73 -14.15
CA LEU A 71 1.51 -4.46 -13.14
C LEU A 71 3.01 -4.16 -13.19
N ASP A 72 3.58 -4.01 -14.38
CA ASP A 72 5.02 -3.73 -14.54
C ASP A 72 5.39 -2.27 -14.28
N ARG A 73 4.40 -1.37 -14.24
CA ARG A 73 4.58 0.06 -13.93
C ARG A 73 4.27 0.39 -12.49
N LEU A 74 3.61 -0.51 -11.75
CA LEU A 74 3.31 -0.30 -10.34
C LEU A 74 4.62 -0.26 -9.55
N LYS A 75 4.91 0.91 -8.98
CA LYS A 75 5.97 1.10 -8.01
C LYS A 75 5.40 1.52 -6.67
N PRO A 76 5.90 0.97 -5.55
CA PRO A 76 5.63 1.52 -4.23
C PRO A 76 5.92 3.02 -4.22
N LYS A 77 5.12 3.79 -3.47
CA LYS A 77 5.40 5.21 -3.24
C LYS A 77 6.76 5.30 -2.56
N GLU A 78 7.66 6.09 -3.13
CA GLU A 78 8.97 6.31 -2.53
C GLU A 78 8.82 6.98 -1.17
N ILE A 79 9.54 6.45 -0.18
CA ILE A 79 9.57 7.00 1.18
C ILE A 79 10.48 8.23 1.12
N ILE A 80 9.89 9.39 0.86
CA ILE A 80 10.62 10.66 0.87
C ILE A 80 10.87 11.03 2.33
N LYS A 81 12.12 10.88 2.77
CA LYS A 81 12.56 11.43 4.04
C LYS A 81 12.73 12.94 3.88
N LYS A 82 12.03 13.70 4.69
CA LYS A 82 12.20 15.15 4.73
C LYS A 82 13.22 15.49 5.82
N PRO A 83 14.21 16.34 5.54
CA PRO A 83 15.19 16.77 6.53
C PRO A 83 14.59 17.83 7.45
N TYR A 84 14.90 17.71 8.74
CA TYR A 84 14.50 18.63 9.80
C TYR A 84 15.72 18.97 10.66
N TYR A 85 15.73 20.17 11.24
CA TYR A 85 16.68 20.56 12.26
C TYR A 85 15.93 21.24 13.40
N LYS A 86 16.04 20.72 14.62
CA LYS A 86 15.31 21.21 15.81
C LYS A 86 13.82 21.44 15.52
N ASP A 87 13.14 20.40 15.02
CA ASP A 87 11.73 20.42 14.60
C ASP A 87 11.36 21.34 13.43
N ASN A 88 12.30 22.13 12.89
CA ASN A 88 12.07 23.01 11.77
C ASN A 88 12.41 22.33 10.43
N PRO A 89 11.57 22.47 9.38
CA PRO A 89 11.81 21.83 8.09
C PRO A 89 13.03 22.44 7.39
N MET A 90 13.78 21.59 6.68
CA MET A 90 14.94 22.00 5.90
C MET A 90 14.72 21.84 4.40
N VAL A 91 15.35 22.71 3.61
CA VAL A 91 15.31 22.71 2.15
C VAL A 91 16.73 22.81 1.61
N TRP A 92 17.08 21.93 0.66
CA TRP A 92 18.34 22.02 -0.07
C TRP A 92 18.17 22.98 -1.26
N SER A 93 19.06 23.97 -1.37
CA SER A 93 19.15 24.82 -2.56
C SER A 93 20.21 24.29 -3.51
N GLU A 94 19.79 23.80 -4.68
CA GLU A 94 20.74 23.35 -5.72
C GLU A 94 21.61 24.49 -6.23
N THR A 95 21.04 25.69 -6.40
CA THR A 95 21.74 26.87 -6.90
C THR A 95 22.86 27.32 -5.98
N LYS A 96 22.62 27.31 -4.66
CA LYS A 96 23.59 27.75 -3.65
C LYS A 96 24.40 26.60 -3.05
N ARG A 97 24.02 25.35 -3.35
CA ARG A 97 24.58 24.10 -2.78
C ARG A 97 24.65 24.12 -1.26
N LYS A 98 23.57 24.59 -0.62
CA LYS A 98 23.46 24.79 0.83
C LYS A 98 22.08 24.39 1.35
N TRP A 99 22.05 24.01 2.62
CA TRP A 99 20.83 23.76 3.38
C TRP A 99 20.27 25.04 3.99
N TYR A 100 18.95 25.19 3.92
CA TYR A 100 18.21 26.26 4.58
C TYR A 100 17.20 25.66 5.55
N VAL A 101 17.08 26.23 6.74
CA VAL A 101 16.07 25.90 7.75
C VAL A 101 14.99 26.97 7.66
N ILE A 102 13.73 26.57 7.57
CA ILE A 102 12.59 27.49 7.63
C ILE A 102 12.12 27.54 9.08
N ASN A 103 12.21 28.70 9.73
CA ASN A 103 11.76 28.87 11.11
C ASN A 103 10.22 29.05 11.20
N GLU A 104 9.70 29.16 12.42
CA GLU A 104 8.26 29.39 12.67
C GLU A 104 7.72 30.70 12.09
N TYR A 105 8.59 31.63 11.71
CA TYR A 105 8.26 32.92 11.09
C TYR A 105 8.40 32.91 9.56
N ASP A 106 8.52 31.73 8.94
CA ASP A 106 8.76 31.54 7.50
C ASP A 106 10.06 32.17 6.96
N GLU A 107 11.02 32.48 7.84
CA GLU A 107 12.32 32.99 7.45
C GLU A 107 13.30 31.86 7.09
N TRP A 108 14.11 32.10 6.07
CA TRP A 108 15.08 31.14 5.56
C TRP A 108 16.45 31.39 6.18
N LEU A 109 16.85 30.55 7.12
CA LEU A 109 18.14 30.62 7.78
C LEU A 109 19.11 29.61 7.16
N GLU A 110 20.32 30.05 6.83
CA GLU A 110 21.36 29.14 6.33
C GLU A 110 21.78 28.16 7.43
N PHE A 111 21.78 26.87 7.12
CA PHE A 111 22.21 25.84 8.05
C PHE A 111 23.75 25.80 8.15
N ALA A 112 24.28 26.01 9.35
CA ALA A 112 25.71 26.00 9.64
C ALA A 112 26.15 24.85 10.59
N GLY A 113 25.28 23.85 10.80
CA GLY A 113 25.54 22.70 11.66
C GLY A 113 26.25 21.54 10.96
N LYS A 114 26.39 20.41 11.65
CA LYS A 114 26.92 19.16 11.07
C LYS A 114 25.78 18.35 10.44
N GLU A 115 26.09 17.49 9.47
CA GLU A 115 25.08 16.61 8.86
C GLU A 115 24.42 15.67 9.87
N GLU A 116 25.13 15.30 10.94
CA GLU A 116 24.63 14.47 12.05
C GLU A 116 23.46 15.14 12.79
N ASP A 117 23.36 16.47 12.75
CA ASP A 117 22.28 17.22 13.39
C ASP A 117 20.98 17.22 12.56
N ILE A 118 21.03 16.70 11.32
CA ILE A 118 19.87 16.66 10.41
C ILE A 118 19.03 15.42 10.73
N GLU A 119 17.80 15.66 11.18
CA GLU A 119 16.81 14.63 11.43
C GLU A 119 16.02 14.30 10.18
N TRP A 120 16.15 13.08 9.68
CA TRP A 120 15.42 12.61 8.51
C TRP A 120 14.11 11.96 8.91
N ARG A 121 13.01 12.70 8.84
CA ARG A 121 11.68 12.23 9.23
C ARG A 121 10.90 11.68 8.03
N ILE A 122 10.20 10.56 8.23
CA ILE A 122 9.28 10.00 7.24
C ILE A 122 7.92 10.69 7.45
N VAL A 123 7.52 11.54 6.50
CA VAL A 123 6.17 12.09 6.48
C VAL A 123 5.28 11.07 5.77
N LYS A 124 4.37 10.43 6.52
CA LYS A 124 3.41 9.47 5.95
C LYS A 124 2.35 10.17 5.11
#